data_AF-A0A953WY57-F1
#
_entry.id   AF-A0A953WY57-F1
#
_cell.length_a   1.000
_cell.length_b   1.000
_cell.length_c   1.000
_cell.angle_alpha   90.00
_cell.angle_beta   90.00
_cell.angle_gamma   90.00
#
_symmetry.space_group_name_H-M   'P 1'
#
loop_
_entity.id
_entity.type
_entity.pdbx_description
1 polymer ?
#
loop_
_entity_poly.entity_id
_entity_poly.type
_entity_poly.pdbx_seq_one_letter_code
_entity_poly.pdbx_strand_id
1 'polypeptide(L)' 'MAFDEWLSQVDRVFLERFWIDHIMAGFSLDEMRRDWESGEMPDDWVMRIGTKYELEECDDNGFKSFGW' A
#
# COMPACT_ATOMS: atom_id res chain seq x y z
N MET A 1 -17.21 -1.01 -2.51
CA MET A 1 -16.19 -1.96 -2.04
C MET A 1 -16.32 -2.05 -0.53
N ALA A 2 -16.33 -3.26 0.03
CA ALA A 2 -16.31 -3.43 1.50
C ALA A 2 -14.92 -3.07 2.06
N PHE A 3 -14.82 -2.68 3.34
CA PHE A 3 -13.52 -2.34 3.94
C PHE A 3 -12.53 -3.52 3.89
N ASP A 4 -12.98 -4.74 4.16
CA ASP A 4 -12.12 -5.94 4.11
C ASP A 4 -11.61 -6.22 2.69
N GLU A 5 -12.43 -5.97 1.67
CA GLU A 5 -12.04 -6.08 0.26
C GLU A 5 -11.01 -5.01 -0.11
N TRP A 6 -11.18 -3.79 0.42
CA TRP A 6 -10.24 -2.69 0.24
C TRP A 6 -8.89 -2.98 0.90
N LEU A 7 -8.88 -3.51 2.13
CA LEU A 7 -7.66 -3.93 2.83
C LEU A 7 -6.91 -5.03 2.08
N SER A 8 -7.61 -6.04 1.58
CA SER A 8 -7.00 -7.10 0.77
C SER A 8 -6.38 -6.56 -0.53
N GLN A 9 -6.95 -5.51 -1.12
CA GLN A 9 -6.37 -4.85 -2.29
C GLN A 9 -5.16 -4.01 -1.91
N VAL A 10 -5.18 -3.29 -0.78
CA VAL A 10 -4.01 -2.57 -0.26
C VAL A 10 -2.82 -3.51 -0.09
N ASP A 11 -3.01 -4.65 0.58
CA ASP A 11 -1.94 -5.66 0.75
C ASP A 11 -1.41 -6.16 -0.60
N ARG A 12 -2.31 -6.41 -1.56
CA ARG A 12 -1.93 -6.83 -2.91
C ARG A 12 -1.10 -5.76 -3.64
N VAL A 13 -1.54 -4.50 -3.65
CA VAL A 13 -0.84 -3.41 -4.34
C VAL A 13 0.51 -3.15 -3.68
N PHE A 14 0.60 -3.23 -2.36
CA PHE A 14 1.88 -3.13 -1.65
C PHE A 14 2.84 -4.27 -1.98
N LEU A 15 2.34 -5.50 -2.04
CA LEU A 15 3.15 -6.64 -2.45
C LEU A 15 3.61 -6.48 -3.90
N GLU A 16 2.74 -6.04 -4.81
CA GLU A 16 3.07 -5.83 -6.22
C GLU A 16 4.07 -4.69 -6.42
N ARG A 17 3.89 -3.55 -5.74
CA ARG A 17 4.71 -2.34 -5.97
C ARG A 17 5.94 -2.24 -5.08
N PHE A 18 5.90 -2.73 -3.85
CA PHE A 18 6.94 -2.52 -2.85
C PHE A 18 7.53 -3.84 -2.28
N TRP A 19 7.01 -5.01 -2.69
CA TRP A 19 7.36 -6.32 -2.11
C TRP A 19 7.25 -6.35 -0.59
N ILE A 20 6.26 -5.65 -0.05
CA ILE A 20 5.92 -5.67 1.37
C ILE A 20 4.71 -6.56 1.53
N ASP A 21 4.91 -7.73 2.13
CA ASP A 21 3.87 -8.73 2.29
C ASP A 21 2.88 -8.39 3.41
N HIS A 22 3.30 -7.64 4.45
CA HIS A 22 2.48 -7.35 5.62
C HIS A 22 2.54 -5.87 6.08
N ILE A 23 1.66 -5.06 5.51
CA ILE A 23 1.47 -3.63 5.85
C ILE A 23 0.63 -3.46 7.12
N MET A 24 -0.37 -4.33 7.31
CA MET A 24 -1.39 -4.23 8.36
C MET A 24 -0.85 -4.10 9.80
N ALA A 25 0.40 -4.51 10.08
CA ALA A 25 1.02 -4.35 11.40
C ALA A 25 1.60 -2.94 11.65
N GLY A 26 1.83 -2.15 10.61
CA GLY A 26 2.49 -0.84 10.69
C GLY A 26 1.55 0.37 10.67
N PHE A 27 0.26 0.18 10.34
CA PHE A 27 -0.69 1.28 10.12
C PHE A 27 -1.90 1.19 11.05
N SER A 28 -2.43 2.35 11.44
CA SER A 28 -3.63 2.44 12.27
C SER A 28 -4.87 2.08 11.47
N LEU A 29 -5.62 1.07 11.91
CA LEU A 29 -6.89 0.68 11.30
C LEU A 29 -7.92 1.82 11.26
N ASP A 30 -7.89 2.73 12.24
CA ASP A 30 -8.79 3.89 12.30
C ASP A 30 -8.42 4.97 11.27
N GLU A 31 -7.15 5.10 10.92
CA GLU A 31 -6.71 5.97 9.82
C GLU A 31 -7.10 5.37 8.48
N MET A 32 -6.81 4.08 8.28
CA MET A 32 -7.17 3.35 7.06
C MET A 32 -8.69 3.35 6.82
N ARG A 33 -9.49 3.20 7.88
CA ARG A 33 -10.95 3.27 7.78
C ARG A 33 -11.43 4.65 7.35
N ARG A 34 -10.86 5.73 7.89
CA ARG A 34 -11.21 7.11 7.49
C ARG A 34 -10.87 7.37 6.03
N ASP A 35 -9.71 6.91 5.58
CA ASP A 35 -9.26 7.06 4.20
C ASP A 35 -10.18 6.26 3.24
N TRP A 36 -10.56 5.04 3.61
CA TRP A 36 -11.58 4.26 2.89
C TRP A 36 -12.96 4.95 2.86
N GLU A 37 -13.43 5.47 4.01
CA GLU A 37 -14.71 6.20 4.11
C GLU A 37 -14.72 7.49 3.27
N SER A 38 -13.54 8.07 3.01
CA SER A 38 -13.37 9.22 2.11
C SER A 38 -13.52 8.86 0.63
N GLY A 39 -13.49 7.57 0.30
CA GLY A 39 -13.55 7.06 -1.07
C GLY A 39 -12.19 6.94 -1.75
N GLU A 40 -11.09 7.02 -1.00
CA GLU A 40 -9.74 6.84 -1.55
C GLU A 40 -9.55 5.40 -2.06
N MET A 41 -9.05 5.27 -3.29
CA MET A 41 -8.80 3.96 -3.90
C MET A 41 -7.52 3.33 -3.33
N PRO A 42 -7.44 1.99 -3.24
CA PRO A 42 -6.25 1.31 -2.72
C PRO A 42 -4.96 1.75 -3.42
N ASP A 43 -4.95 1.82 -4.76
CA ASP A 43 -3.77 2.23 -5.53
C ASP A 43 -3.25 3.62 -5.12
N ASP A 44 -4.15 4.60 -5.02
CA ASP A 44 -3.82 5.98 -4.65
C ASP A 44 -3.33 6.04 -3.20
N TRP A 45 -3.98 5.30 -2.31
CA TRP A 45 -3.60 5.19 -0.90
C TRP A 45 -2.19 4.62 -0.76
N VAL A 46 -1.92 3.49 -1.42
CA VAL A 46 -0.62 2.81 -1.40
C VAL A 46 0.48 3.73 -1.94
N MET A 47 0.24 4.48 -3.01
CA MET A 47 1.21 5.44 -3.56
C MET A 47 1.48 6.61 -2.62
N ARG A 48 0.44 7.18 -2.01
CA ARG A 48 0.57 8.27 -1.03
C ARG A 48 1.37 7.83 0.20
N ILE A 49 1.05 6.64 0.72
CA ILE A 49 1.76 6.07 1.86
C ILE A 49 3.20 5.70 1.47
N GLY A 50 3.40 5.05 0.33
CA GLY A 50 4.72 4.75 -0.20
C GLY A 50 5.60 5.99 -0.29
N THR A 51 5.06 7.09 -0.80
CA THR A 51 5.76 8.39 -0.86
C THR A 51 6.08 8.94 0.53
N LYS A 52 5.11 8.91 1.46
CA LYS A 52 5.27 9.42 2.83
C LYS A 52 6.41 8.72 3.60
N TYR A 53 6.63 7.44 3.31
CA TYR A 53 7.65 6.63 3.98
C TYR A 53 8.87 6.34 3.11
N GLU A 54 9.01 7.03 1.96
CA GLU A 54 10.13 6.86 1.02
C GLU A 54 10.36 5.38 0.64
N LEU A 55 9.26 4.65 0.41
CA LEU A 55 9.35 3.24 0.01
C LEU A 55 9.84 3.13 -1.43
N GLU A 56 10.81 2.26 -1.66
CA GLU A 56 11.37 1.99 -2.99
C GLU A 56 10.45 1.04 -3.77
N GLU A 57 10.01 1.48 -4.95
CA GLU A 57 9.26 0.62 -5.88
C GLU A 57 10.14 -0.54 -6.37
N CYS A 58 9.51 -1.69 -6.54
CA CYS A 58 10.11 -2.85 -7.17
C CYS A 58 10.05 -2.69 -8.68
N ASP A 59 11.08 -3.18 -9.37
CA ASP A 59 11.04 -3.28 -10.83
C ASP A 59 10.09 -4.40 -11.28
N ASP A 60 9.85 -4.49 -12.59
CA ASP A 60 8.97 -5.51 -13.19
C ASP A 60 9.40 -6.97 -12.90
N ASN A 61 10.62 -7.20 -12.40
CA ASN A 61 11.13 -8.51 -12.01
C ASN A 61 10.97 -8.78 -10.51
N GLY A 62 10.38 -7.84 -9.77
CA GLY A 62 10.22 -7.89 -8.33
C GLY A 62 11.51 -7.61 -7.55
N PHE A 63 12.59 -7.20 -8.19
CA PHE A 63 13.77 -6.80 -7.43
C PHE A 63 13.56 -5.39 -6.88
N LYS A 64 13.96 -5.19 -5.62
CA LYS A 64 14.13 -3.83 -5.07
C LYS A 64 15.13 -3.11 -5.97
N SER A 65 14.71 -2.02 -6.59
CA SER A 65 15.63 -1.15 -7.32
C SER A 65 16.54 -0.46 -6.30
N PHE A 66 17.65 -1.12 -5.95
CA PHE A 66 18.71 -0.47 -5.18
C PHE A 66 19.27 0.63 -6.08
N GLY A 67 18.92 1.88 -5.77
CA GLY A 67 19.29 3.06 -6.53
C GLY A 67 20.76 3.06 -6.94
N TRP A 68 20.98 3.30 -8.24
CA TRP A 68 22.24 3.82 -8.76
C TRP A 68 22.07 5.31 -9.06
#